data_AF-A0A6J8B513-F1
#
_entry.id   AF-A0A6J8B513-F1
#
_cell.length_a   1.000
_cell.length_b   1.000
_cell.length_c   1.000
_cell.angle_alpha   90.00
_cell.angle_beta   90.00
_cell.angle_gamma   90.00
#
_symmetry.space_group_name_H-M   'P 1'
#
loop_
_entity.id
_entity.type
_entity.pdbx_description
1 polymer ?
#
loop_
_entity_poly.entity_id
_entity_poly.type
_entity_poly.pdbx_seq_one_letter_code
_entity_poly.pdbx_strand_id
1 'polypeptide(L)'
;MSKNVHPISPPEYSGPGPSFDGGPNTGVYPGAVEIMTPDRIADTTPPPAYDSIFINQRQSKPNVHHDDRNLWEKVHEWFEFSVLQQIIWLGALAFAISYIVFGLKYAGHCYRKKYDGKGKTIEEEDLPLFMKAEGGVLCALVLYVFFWRLLFICDRRRTHRINKADLEGRKKCGGYLFFFCCGLCFATFVLCIIGATKVFQFHDVSKNHTLKCDQEFYNFYHDAKIGQMMVLIPYALYVIVSMFIVIPKAKNWFMRHKWRQWASLLDADQDGIISSDDMERTNNTLEQLRLAIGDRRTALNADAQKKWWNDHIFKRGTNKHISVDDYVTYLEGIYNPADMRNKMRPVITGFFNFFSTPDFRKKNCILAEEDFIKFWAILKNVDKVHCRNIYIRHFLNPSTMESFLEDFVALVSYNDFFDENTIRVHTVLKPPRSATCDPICHPSFCGV
;
A
#
# COMPACT_ATOMS: atom_id res chain seq x y z
N MET A 1 1.88 48.54 37.39
CA MET A 1 3.12 47.73 37.49
C MET A 1 3.31 47.03 36.16
N SER A 2 4.19 47.58 35.33
CA SER A 2 4.51 47.13 33.98
C SER A 2 5.66 46.12 34.05
N LYS A 3 5.56 45.01 33.31
CA LYS A 3 6.72 44.22 32.88
C LYS A 3 6.59 43.96 31.39
N ASN A 4 7.26 44.82 30.63
CA ASN A 4 7.65 44.61 29.25
C ASN A 4 8.60 43.40 29.16
N VAL A 5 8.37 42.52 28.19
CA VAL A 5 9.39 41.62 27.66
C VAL A 5 9.44 41.86 26.16
N HIS A 6 10.58 42.40 25.71
CA HIS A 6 10.90 42.64 24.31
C HIS A 6 11.26 41.33 23.57
N PRO A 7 11.04 41.29 22.23
CA PRO A 7 11.31 40.13 21.40
C PRO A 7 12.81 40.01 21.06
N ILE A 8 13.29 38.76 20.96
CA ILE A 8 14.65 38.43 20.54
C ILE A 8 14.67 38.29 19.01
N SER A 9 15.40 39.18 18.34
CA SER A 9 15.80 39.07 16.93
C SER A 9 17.10 38.26 16.79
N PRO A 10 17.34 37.59 15.64
CA PRO A 10 18.47 36.67 15.45
C PRO A 10 19.79 37.43 15.20
N PRO A 11 20.96 36.84 15.49
CA PRO A 11 22.23 37.47 15.16
C PRO A 11 22.57 37.26 13.67
N GLU A 12 22.71 38.36 12.95
CA GLU A 12 23.58 38.49 11.79
C GLU A 12 25.04 38.38 12.24
N TYR A 13 25.86 37.60 11.54
CA TYR A 13 27.31 37.79 11.57
C TYR A 13 27.91 37.62 10.18
N SER A 14 28.29 38.77 9.63
CA SER A 14 29.21 39.01 8.53
C SER A 14 30.63 38.52 8.91
N GLY A 15 31.42 38.09 7.92
CA GLY A 15 32.75 37.49 8.07
C GLY A 15 33.85 38.41 8.61
N PRO A 16 35.10 37.91 8.67
CA PRO A 16 36.00 38.06 7.53
C PRO A 16 36.86 36.83 7.20
N GLY A 17 37.34 36.73 5.96
CA GLY A 17 38.39 35.78 5.55
C GLY A 17 39.74 36.12 6.19
N PRO A 18 40.69 35.16 6.16
CA PRO A 18 41.84 35.38 5.28
C PRO A 18 42.32 34.14 4.53
N SER A 19 43.09 34.44 3.48
CA SER A 19 43.77 33.61 2.50
C SER A 19 45.09 32.99 2.97
N PHE A 20 45.34 31.75 2.52
CA PHE A 20 46.60 31.04 2.16
C PHE A 20 47.79 30.97 3.15
N ASP A 21 48.17 29.75 3.60
CA ASP A 21 49.22 28.89 2.99
C ASP A 21 49.59 27.66 3.86
N GLY A 22 49.91 26.52 3.22
CA GLY A 22 50.94 25.57 3.68
C GLY A 22 50.58 24.28 4.45
N GLY A 23 50.48 23.15 3.74
CA GLY A 23 51.10 21.86 4.14
C GLY A 23 50.28 20.86 5.00
N PRO A 24 50.53 19.54 4.85
CA PRO A 24 49.55 18.49 5.14
C PRO A 24 49.67 17.94 6.56
N ASN A 25 48.54 17.72 7.24
CA ASN A 25 48.50 16.76 8.34
C ASN A 25 47.15 16.05 8.45
N THR A 26 47.29 14.73 8.49
CA THR A 26 46.30 13.67 8.68
C THR A 26 45.43 13.87 9.92
N GLY A 27 44.11 13.86 9.72
CA GLY A 27 43.11 13.83 10.79
C GLY A 27 41.86 13.12 10.31
N VAL A 28 41.70 11.86 10.71
CA VAL A 28 40.54 11.01 10.42
C VAL A 28 39.32 11.54 11.19
N TYR A 29 38.30 12.01 10.46
CA TYR A 29 36.94 12.22 10.97
C TYR A 29 36.02 11.11 10.45
N PRO A 30 35.19 10.47 11.29
CA PRO A 30 34.17 9.53 10.85
C PRO A 30 32.91 10.29 10.40
N GLY A 31 32.39 9.99 9.20
CA GLY A 31 31.04 10.35 8.79
C GLY A 31 30.90 11.33 7.63
N ALA A 32 31.71 11.21 6.58
CA ALA A 32 31.41 11.87 5.31
C ALA A 32 30.34 11.07 4.55
N VAL A 33 29.21 11.72 4.24
CA VAL A 33 28.23 11.24 3.27
C VAL A 33 28.87 11.37 1.89
N GLU A 34 29.23 10.26 1.27
CA GLU A 34 29.79 10.22 -0.08
C GLU A 34 28.65 10.49 -1.08
N ILE A 35 28.61 11.69 -1.65
CA ILE A 35 27.70 12.05 -2.75
C ILE A 35 28.39 11.66 -4.06
N MET A 36 27.68 10.89 -4.90
CA MET A 36 28.19 10.35 -6.16
C MET A 36 28.78 11.43 -7.08
N THR A 37 30.02 11.22 -7.49
CA THR A 37 30.55 11.70 -8.78
C THR A 37 31.49 10.62 -9.33
N PRO A 38 31.24 10.08 -10.53
CA PRO A 38 32.26 9.35 -11.26
C PRO A 38 32.70 10.16 -12.48
N ASP A 39 33.63 11.10 -12.25
CA ASP A 39 34.69 11.39 -13.21
C ASP A 39 35.88 10.51 -12.82
N ARG A 40 36.18 9.47 -13.62
CA ARG A 40 37.54 9.05 -14.04
C ARG A 40 37.63 7.58 -14.48
N ILE A 41 37.95 7.47 -15.77
CA ILE A 41 38.91 6.55 -16.41
C ILE A 41 38.42 5.12 -16.65
N ALA A 42 37.92 4.95 -17.87
CA ALA A 42 38.09 3.74 -18.66
C ALA A 42 39.58 3.44 -18.84
N ASP A 43 40.01 2.19 -18.59
CA ASP A 43 40.78 1.39 -19.55
C ASP A 43 41.19 0.03 -18.95
N THR A 44 41.25 -0.97 -19.83
CA THR A 44 41.86 -2.31 -19.67
C THR A 44 41.05 -3.44 -19.00
N THR A 45 39.89 -3.78 -19.57
CA THR A 45 39.51 -5.20 -19.79
C THR A 45 38.52 -5.25 -20.95
N PRO A 46 38.70 -6.11 -21.97
CA PRO A 46 37.69 -6.26 -23.00
C PRO A 46 36.38 -6.77 -22.37
N PRO A 47 35.21 -6.32 -22.86
CA PRO A 47 33.95 -6.93 -22.48
C PRO A 47 34.00 -8.45 -22.78
N PRO A 48 33.27 -9.30 -22.04
CA PRO A 48 33.05 -10.67 -22.49
C PRO A 48 32.50 -10.60 -23.92
N ALA A 49 33.13 -11.35 -24.85
CA ALA A 49 32.99 -11.15 -26.28
C ALA A 49 31.53 -11.20 -26.76
N TYR A 50 30.95 -10.02 -26.99
CA TYR A 50 29.72 -9.80 -27.74
C TYR A 50 29.89 -8.61 -28.71
N ASP A 51 31.13 -8.36 -29.16
CA ASP A 51 31.49 -7.23 -30.03
C ASP A 51 31.10 -7.42 -31.52
N SER A 52 30.20 -8.35 -31.82
CA SER A 52 29.55 -8.39 -33.14
C SER A 52 28.06 -8.45 -32.95
N ILE A 53 27.35 -7.55 -33.64
CA ILE A 53 25.89 -7.34 -33.69
C ILE A 53 25.42 -6.11 -32.89
N PHE A 54 25.90 -4.92 -33.27
CA PHE A 54 25.21 -3.66 -33.00
C PHE A 54 24.83 -2.98 -34.32
N ILE A 55 23.69 -3.33 -34.92
CA ILE A 55 22.90 -2.47 -35.83
C ILE A 55 21.42 -2.89 -35.75
N ASN A 56 20.54 -2.01 -35.24
CA ASN A 56 19.07 -1.91 -35.42
C ASN A 56 18.21 -3.18 -35.13
N GLN A 57 17.21 -3.21 -34.24
CA GLN A 57 15.96 -2.44 -34.19
C GLN A 57 15.29 -2.69 -32.82
N ARG A 58 15.03 -1.64 -32.02
CA ARG A 58 13.97 -1.72 -30.99
C ARG A 58 12.63 -1.66 -31.74
N GLN A 59 12.10 -2.81 -32.15
CA GLN A 59 10.65 -2.96 -32.36
C GLN A 59 10.08 -3.60 -31.10
N SER A 60 9.81 -2.79 -30.08
CA SER A 60 8.86 -3.20 -29.05
C SER A 60 7.52 -3.38 -29.75
N LYS A 61 7.02 -4.62 -29.86
CA LYS A 61 5.60 -4.83 -30.16
C LYS A 61 4.78 -3.99 -29.18
N PRO A 62 3.69 -3.35 -29.62
CA PRO A 62 2.82 -2.63 -28.70
C PRO A 62 2.38 -3.61 -27.62
N ASN A 63 2.68 -3.26 -26.37
CA ASN A 63 2.19 -3.96 -25.19
C ASN A 63 0.65 -4.00 -25.29
N VAL A 64 0.10 -5.14 -25.72
CA VAL A 64 -1.33 -5.41 -25.54
C VAL A 64 -1.49 -5.65 -24.05
N HIS A 65 -1.73 -4.55 -23.34
CA HIS A 65 -1.83 -4.54 -21.90
C HIS A 65 -3.16 -5.19 -21.52
N HIS A 66 -3.12 -6.47 -21.16
CA HIS A 66 -4.26 -7.11 -20.53
C HIS A 66 -4.44 -6.44 -19.16
N ASP A 67 -5.59 -5.81 -18.92
CA ASP A 67 -5.90 -5.22 -17.62
C ASP A 67 -6.03 -6.34 -16.59
N ASP A 68 -4.90 -6.65 -15.99
CA ASP A 68 -4.65 -7.76 -15.09
C ASP A 68 -5.16 -7.44 -13.68
N ARG A 69 -6.10 -6.49 -13.51
CA ARG A 69 -6.78 -6.15 -12.25
C ARG A 69 -8.04 -7.00 -12.06
N ASN A 70 -8.22 -7.56 -10.88
CA ASN A 70 -9.44 -8.32 -10.59
C ASN A 70 -10.64 -7.38 -10.41
N LEU A 71 -11.84 -7.95 -10.52
CA LEU A 71 -13.10 -7.23 -10.33
C LEU A 71 -13.14 -6.52 -8.96
N TRP A 72 -12.48 -7.06 -7.93
CA TRP A 72 -12.46 -6.49 -6.59
C TRP A 72 -11.57 -5.25 -6.45
N GLU A 73 -10.42 -5.18 -7.11
CA GLU A 73 -9.62 -3.96 -7.14
C GLU A 73 -10.39 -2.86 -7.85
N LYS A 74 -11.09 -3.21 -8.95
CA LYS A 74 -11.98 -2.27 -9.65
C LYS A 74 -13.12 -1.82 -8.74
N VAL A 75 -13.83 -2.77 -8.11
CA VAL A 75 -14.96 -2.48 -7.23
C VAL A 75 -14.52 -1.72 -5.97
N HIS A 76 -13.39 -2.05 -5.37
CA HIS A 76 -12.88 -1.40 -4.17
C HIS A 76 -12.40 0.03 -4.47
N GLU A 77 -11.62 0.24 -5.54
CA GLU A 77 -11.24 1.59 -5.98
C GLU A 77 -12.48 2.43 -6.34
N TRP A 78 -13.45 1.81 -7.03
CA TRP A 78 -14.71 2.48 -7.38
C TRP A 78 -15.53 2.81 -6.14
N PHE A 79 -15.65 1.88 -5.21
CA PHE A 79 -16.50 2.04 -4.02
C PHE A 79 -15.87 3.01 -3.03
N GLU A 80 -14.61 2.78 -2.61
CA GLU A 80 -13.92 3.61 -1.60
C GLU A 80 -13.84 5.09 -1.98
N PHE A 81 -13.61 5.40 -3.25
CA PHE A 81 -13.50 6.78 -3.72
C PHE A 81 -14.75 7.30 -4.42
N SER A 82 -15.85 6.55 -4.42
CA SER A 82 -17.10 7.05 -4.98
C SER A 82 -17.64 8.24 -4.18
N VAL A 83 -18.15 9.23 -4.93
CA VAL A 83 -18.98 10.30 -4.39
C VAL A 83 -20.22 9.70 -3.70
N LEU A 84 -20.74 8.59 -4.22
CA LEU A 84 -21.86 7.85 -3.64
C LEU A 84 -21.60 7.42 -2.20
N GLN A 85 -20.41 6.86 -1.91
CA GLN A 85 -20.09 6.46 -0.54
C GLN A 85 -19.96 7.67 0.40
N GLN A 86 -19.48 8.82 -0.09
CA GLN A 86 -19.48 10.06 0.70
C GLN A 86 -20.90 10.52 1.03
N ILE A 87 -21.81 10.47 0.05
CA ILE A 87 -23.23 10.81 0.25
C ILE A 87 -23.87 9.88 1.30
N ILE A 88 -23.58 8.59 1.23
CA ILE A 88 -24.08 7.60 2.21
C ILE A 88 -23.57 7.93 3.62
N TRP A 89 -22.28 8.24 3.78
CA TRP A 89 -21.72 8.59 5.10
C TRP A 89 -22.26 9.93 5.62
N LEU A 90 -22.51 10.92 4.76
CA LEU A 90 -23.16 12.17 5.16
C LEU A 90 -24.60 11.94 5.60
N GLY A 91 -25.34 11.07 4.91
CA GLY A 91 -26.68 10.63 5.33
C GLY A 91 -26.65 9.95 6.71
N ALA A 92 -25.70 9.04 6.92
CA ALA A 92 -25.50 8.39 8.21
C ALA A 92 -25.14 9.39 9.33
N LEU A 93 -24.34 10.42 9.04
CA LEU A 93 -24.01 11.49 9.99
C LEU A 93 -25.26 12.30 10.38
N ALA A 94 -26.04 12.74 9.39
CA ALA A 94 -27.27 13.50 9.61
C ALA A 94 -28.28 12.71 10.45
N PHE A 95 -28.40 11.41 10.17
CA PHE A 95 -29.20 10.49 10.97
C PHE A 95 -28.67 10.36 12.40
N ALA A 96 -27.36 10.16 12.60
CA ALA A 96 -26.74 10.07 13.93
C ALA A 96 -27.01 11.32 14.78
N ILE A 97 -26.86 12.51 14.18
CA ILE A 97 -27.11 13.78 14.86
C ILE A 97 -28.58 13.91 15.22
N SER A 98 -29.49 13.58 14.30
CA SER A 98 -30.94 13.61 14.56
C SER A 98 -31.33 12.67 15.69
N TYR A 99 -30.72 11.48 15.73
CA TYR A 99 -30.91 10.47 16.76
C TYR A 99 -30.45 10.95 18.14
N ILE A 100 -29.28 11.60 18.23
CA ILE A 100 -28.78 12.21 19.47
C ILE A 100 -29.70 13.36 19.92
N VAL A 101 -30.05 14.27 18.99
CA VAL A 101 -30.88 15.45 19.29
C VAL A 101 -32.26 15.04 19.79
N PHE A 102 -32.89 14.05 19.17
CA PHE A 102 -34.18 13.53 19.62
C PHE A 102 -34.07 12.95 21.03
N GLY A 103 -33.02 12.20 21.33
CA GLY A 103 -32.77 11.68 22.68
C GLY A 103 -32.54 12.78 23.71
N LEU A 104 -31.83 13.86 23.35
CA LEU A 104 -31.57 15.01 24.24
C LEU A 104 -32.83 15.82 24.53
N LYS A 105 -33.67 16.03 23.51
CA LYS A 105 -34.90 16.83 23.62
C LYS A 105 -36.06 16.06 24.25
N TYR A 106 -36.00 14.73 24.27
CA TYR A 106 -37.04 13.93 24.87
C TYR A 106 -37.05 14.11 26.40
N ALA A 107 -38.10 14.78 26.89
CA ALA A 107 -38.34 15.01 28.31
C ALA A 107 -39.25 13.93 28.96
N GLY A 108 -39.73 12.96 28.18
CA GLY A 108 -40.60 11.90 28.67
C GLY A 108 -39.84 10.80 29.43
N HIS A 109 -40.58 10.03 30.23
CA HIS A 109 -40.05 8.86 30.93
C HIS A 109 -40.30 7.60 30.09
N CYS A 110 -39.25 7.03 29.49
CA CYS A 110 -39.32 5.77 28.75
C CYS A 110 -38.38 4.74 29.37
N TYR A 111 -38.98 3.82 30.14
CA TYR A 111 -38.25 2.81 30.92
C TYR A 111 -38.68 1.40 30.54
N ARG A 112 -37.70 0.52 30.40
CA ARG A 112 -37.92 -0.93 30.36
C ARG A 112 -37.61 -1.49 31.74
N LYS A 113 -38.62 -2.10 32.38
CA LYS A 113 -38.47 -2.76 33.68
C LYS A 113 -38.53 -4.27 33.51
N LYS A 114 -37.60 -4.98 34.14
CA LYS A 114 -37.58 -6.44 34.26
C LYS A 114 -37.93 -6.84 35.69
N TYR A 115 -38.84 -7.79 35.84
CA TYR A 115 -39.30 -8.29 37.14
C TYR A 115 -38.80 -9.71 37.39
N ASP A 116 -38.58 -10.05 38.66
CA ASP A 116 -38.35 -11.43 39.10
C ASP A 116 -39.67 -12.21 39.15
N GLY A 117 -39.57 -13.53 39.38
CA GLY A 117 -40.76 -14.39 39.58
C GLY A 117 -41.61 -14.02 40.80
N LYS A 118 -41.22 -13.01 41.58
CA LYS A 118 -41.94 -12.46 42.74
C LYS A 118 -42.48 -11.04 42.47
N GLY A 119 -42.34 -10.51 41.24
CA GLY A 119 -42.84 -9.20 40.84
C GLY A 119 -41.96 -8.01 41.28
N LYS A 120 -40.75 -8.24 41.81
CA LYS A 120 -39.80 -7.18 42.17
C LYS A 120 -38.96 -6.77 40.97
N THR A 121 -38.78 -5.46 40.77
CA THR A 121 -37.93 -4.93 39.69
C THR A 121 -36.47 -5.31 39.92
N ILE A 122 -35.87 -6.00 38.96
CA ILE A 122 -34.46 -6.41 38.96
C ILE A 122 -33.61 -5.41 38.18
N GLU A 123 -34.11 -4.95 37.02
CA GLU A 123 -33.40 -4.05 36.11
C GLU A 123 -34.37 -2.99 35.60
N GLU A 124 -33.94 -1.72 35.63
CA GLU A 124 -34.63 -0.59 35.04
C GLU A 124 -33.67 0.09 34.07
N GLU A 125 -34.01 0.07 32.78
CA GLU A 125 -33.21 0.65 31.72
C GLU A 125 -33.86 1.90 31.15
N ASP A 126 -33.09 2.99 31.06
CA ASP A 126 -33.47 4.25 30.42
C ASP A 126 -33.20 4.15 28.90
N LEU A 127 -34.27 4.02 28.12
CA LEU A 127 -34.18 3.89 26.66
C LEU A 127 -33.66 5.18 25.98
N PRO A 128 -34.11 6.40 26.36
CA PRO A 128 -33.52 7.64 25.87
C PRO A 128 -32.00 7.75 26.11
N LEU A 129 -31.52 7.34 27.28
CA LEU A 129 -30.07 7.32 27.56
C LEU A 129 -29.34 6.32 26.67
N PHE A 130 -29.91 5.13 26.46
CA PHE A 130 -29.36 4.13 25.54
C PHE A 130 -29.31 4.64 24.10
N MET A 131 -30.37 5.30 23.63
CA MET A 131 -30.46 5.90 22.29
C MET A 131 -29.36 6.96 22.07
N LYS A 132 -29.08 7.81 23.09
CA LYS A 132 -27.97 8.76 23.05
C LYS A 132 -26.61 8.08 22.90
N ALA A 133 -26.36 7.04 23.70
CA ALA A 133 -25.11 6.30 23.67
C ALA A 133 -24.86 5.66 22.30
N GLU A 134 -25.88 5.04 21.73
CA GLU A 134 -25.82 4.46 20.39
C GLU A 134 -25.59 5.52 19.30
N GLY A 135 -26.34 6.62 19.33
CA GLY A 135 -26.14 7.73 18.40
C GLY A 135 -24.71 8.29 18.47
N GLY A 136 -24.15 8.38 19.68
CA GLY A 136 -22.78 8.80 19.92
C GLY A 136 -21.75 7.87 19.27
N VAL A 137 -21.91 6.55 19.42
CA VAL A 137 -21.02 5.56 18.79
C VAL A 137 -21.12 5.60 17.26
N LEU A 138 -22.34 5.73 16.72
CA LEU A 138 -22.55 5.84 15.28
C LEU A 138 -21.93 7.14 14.73
N CYS A 139 -22.08 8.26 15.43
CA CYS A 139 -21.43 9.52 15.09
C CYS A 139 -19.90 9.40 15.11
N ALA A 140 -19.34 8.77 16.13
CA ALA A 140 -17.90 8.53 16.25
C ALA A 140 -17.36 7.70 15.08
N LEU A 141 -18.08 6.65 14.65
CA LEU A 141 -17.72 5.85 13.48
C LEU A 141 -17.71 6.68 12.19
N VAL A 142 -18.75 7.47 11.95
CA VAL A 142 -18.86 8.28 10.72
C VAL A 142 -17.75 9.35 10.67
N LEU A 143 -17.51 10.05 11.78
CA LEU A 143 -16.44 11.03 11.88
C LEU A 143 -15.07 10.39 11.68
N TYR A 144 -14.85 9.23 12.28
CA TYR A 144 -13.61 8.47 12.11
C TYR A 144 -13.35 8.16 10.63
N VAL A 145 -14.35 7.63 9.91
CA VAL A 145 -14.23 7.32 8.47
C VAL A 145 -13.94 8.59 7.65
N PHE A 146 -14.57 9.71 8.00
CA PHE A 146 -14.34 11.00 7.33
C PHE A 146 -12.90 11.50 7.54
N PHE A 147 -12.40 11.51 8.78
CA PHE A 147 -11.01 11.89 9.08
C PHE A 147 -10.01 10.97 8.40
N TRP A 148 -10.26 9.66 8.41
CA TRP A 148 -9.40 8.69 7.73
C TRP A 148 -9.28 8.97 6.23
N ARG A 149 -10.40 9.30 5.56
CA ARG A 149 -10.39 9.70 4.14
C ARG A 149 -9.63 10.99 3.90
N LEU A 150 -9.79 11.99 4.76
CA LEU A 150 -9.04 13.24 4.64
C LEU A 150 -7.53 13.01 4.76
N LEU A 151 -7.10 12.16 5.70
CA LEU A 151 -5.70 11.76 5.85
C LEU A 151 -5.18 11.07 4.59
N PHE A 152 -5.97 10.18 3.99
CA PHE A 152 -5.59 9.51 2.74
C PHE A 152 -5.48 10.48 1.55
N ILE A 153 -6.36 11.47 1.45
CA ILE A 153 -6.27 12.51 0.40
C ILE A 153 -5.02 13.36 0.58
N CYS A 154 -4.68 13.73 1.83
CA CYS A 154 -3.46 14.46 2.14
C CYS A 154 -2.21 13.66 1.73
N ASP A 155 -2.23 12.35 1.98
CA ASP A 155 -1.17 11.44 1.57
C ASP A 155 -0.95 11.41 0.06
N ARG A 156 -2.03 11.32 -0.72
CA ARG A 156 -1.96 11.33 -2.19
C ARG A 156 -1.37 12.61 -2.78
N ARG A 157 -1.45 13.73 -2.06
CA ARG A 157 -0.94 15.04 -2.48
C ARG A 157 0.50 15.32 -2.01
N ARG A 158 1.18 14.33 -1.45
CA ARG A 158 2.53 14.51 -0.91
C ARG A 158 3.53 14.95 -1.99
N THR A 159 4.34 15.95 -1.64
CA THR A 159 5.40 16.55 -2.47
C THR A 159 6.81 16.30 -1.94
N HIS A 160 6.96 15.69 -0.77
CA HIS A 160 8.25 15.40 -0.13
C HIS A 160 8.38 13.92 0.24
N ARG A 161 9.61 13.44 0.40
CA ARG A 161 9.88 12.05 0.82
C ARG A 161 9.73 11.88 2.32
N ILE A 162 9.40 10.66 2.73
CA ILE A 162 9.24 10.28 4.13
C ILE A 162 10.50 9.60 4.67
N ASN A 163 10.86 9.88 5.91
CA ASN A 163 11.95 9.21 6.61
C ASN A 163 11.50 7.84 7.14
N LYS A 164 12.45 6.93 7.36
CA LYS A 164 12.16 5.56 7.84
C LYS A 164 11.42 5.55 9.19
N ALA A 165 11.79 6.45 10.11
CA ALA A 165 11.16 6.55 11.43
C ALA A 165 9.68 6.96 11.32
N ASP A 166 9.39 7.96 10.49
CA ASP A 166 8.03 8.44 10.24
C ASP A 166 7.17 7.36 9.58
N LEU A 167 7.76 6.59 8.65
CA LEU A 167 7.09 5.44 8.03
C LEU A 167 6.73 4.37 9.06
N GLU A 168 7.66 4.00 9.94
CA GLU A 168 7.39 2.98 10.95
C GLU A 168 6.34 3.46 11.97
N GLY A 169 6.43 4.72 12.38
CA GLY A 169 5.40 5.37 13.20
C GLY A 169 4.03 5.35 12.53
N ARG A 170 3.99 5.61 11.22
CA ARG A 170 2.76 5.56 10.42
C ARG A 170 2.20 4.16 10.30
N LYS A 171 3.02 3.11 10.12
CA LYS A 171 2.58 1.72 10.10
C LYS A 171 1.94 1.31 11.43
N LYS A 172 2.59 1.66 12.55
CA LYS A 172 2.05 1.43 13.90
C LYS A 172 0.72 2.16 14.09
N CYS A 173 0.69 3.46 13.75
CA CYS A 173 -0.50 4.30 13.83
C CYS A 173 -1.65 3.75 12.96
N GLY A 174 -1.35 3.35 11.71
CA GLY A 174 -2.31 2.77 10.78
C GLY A 174 -2.90 1.45 11.30
N GLY A 175 -2.09 0.60 11.93
CA GLY A 175 -2.57 -0.61 12.60
C GLY A 175 -3.54 -0.30 13.74
N TYR A 176 -3.18 0.62 14.64
CA TYR A 176 -4.08 1.05 15.73
C TYR A 176 -5.39 1.64 15.21
N LEU A 177 -5.30 2.47 14.19
CA LEU A 177 -6.44 3.10 13.54
C LEU A 177 -7.35 2.04 12.89
N PHE A 178 -6.80 1.05 12.20
CA PHE A 178 -7.55 -0.09 11.69
C PHE A 178 -8.30 -0.86 12.79
N PHE A 179 -7.61 -1.22 13.89
CA PHE A 179 -8.26 -1.91 15.01
C PHE A 179 -9.33 -1.07 15.69
N PHE A 180 -9.10 0.24 15.83
CA PHE A 180 -10.09 1.18 16.37
C PHE A 180 -11.33 1.26 15.48
N CYS A 181 -11.16 1.32 14.15
CA CYS A 181 -12.27 1.28 13.20
C CYS A 181 -13.08 -0.03 13.33
N CYS A 182 -12.40 -1.17 13.37
CA CYS A 182 -13.05 -2.47 13.56
C CYS A 182 -13.82 -2.52 14.89
N GLY A 183 -13.24 -1.97 15.96
CA GLY A 183 -13.89 -1.84 17.27
C GLY A 183 -15.16 -0.99 17.21
N LEU A 184 -15.13 0.15 16.52
CA LEU A 184 -16.30 1.02 16.33
C LEU A 184 -17.39 0.34 15.48
N CYS A 185 -17.02 -0.34 14.41
CA CYS A 185 -17.96 -1.12 13.58
C CYS A 185 -18.64 -2.22 14.42
N PHE A 186 -17.85 -2.97 15.20
CA PHE A 186 -18.36 -4.02 16.07
C PHE A 186 -19.29 -3.46 17.16
N ALA A 187 -18.87 -2.38 17.84
CA ALA A 187 -19.69 -1.72 18.85
C ALA A 187 -21.01 -1.21 18.27
N THR A 188 -20.98 -0.60 17.08
CA THR A 188 -22.20 -0.13 16.38
C THR A 188 -23.15 -1.29 16.07
N PHE A 189 -22.61 -2.42 15.59
CA PHE A 189 -23.41 -3.61 15.29
C PHE A 189 -24.04 -4.22 16.55
N VAL A 190 -23.26 -4.38 17.62
CA VAL A 190 -23.73 -4.91 18.90
C VAL A 190 -24.80 -4.00 19.51
N LEU A 191 -24.58 -2.67 19.53
CA LEU A 191 -25.56 -1.71 20.03
C LEU A 191 -26.85 -1.71 19.21
N CYS A 192 -26.75 -1.87 17.88
CA CYS A 192 -27.91 -2.00 17.02
C CYS A 192 -28.76 -3.23 17.40
N ILE A 193 -28.13 -4.40 17.57
CA ILE A 193 -28.82 -5.64 17.98
C ILE A 193 -29.43 -5.50 19.39
N ILE A 194 -28.69 -4.94 20.35
CA ILE A 194 -29.20 -4.73 21.71
C ILE A 194 -30.40 -3.76 21.68
N GLY A 195 -30.31 -2.67 20.91
CA GLY A 195 -31.43 -1.76 20.74
C GLY A 195 -32.63 -2.43 20.05
N ALA A 196 -32.39 -3.28 19.05
CA ALA A 196 -33.43 -4.04 18.36
C ALA A 196 -34.15 -5.01 19.32
N THR A 197 -33.44 -5.72 20.20
CA THR A 197 -34.05 -6.60 21.22
C THR A 197 -34.76 -5.84 22.36
N LYS A 198 -34.51 -4.53 22.47
CA LYS A 198 -35.23 -3.63 23.39
C LYS A 198 -36.53 -3.10 22.83
N VAL A 199 -36.66 -3.01 21.50
CA VAL A 199 -37.83 -2.43 20.82
C VAL A 199 -38.70 -3.49 20.18
N PHE A 200 -38.10 -4.39 19.40
CA PHE A 200 -38.82 -5.49 18.79
C PHE A 200 -39.06 -6.58 19.83
N GLN A 201 -40.33 -6.80 20.16
CA GLN A 201 -40.75 -7.95 20.95
C GLN A 201 -40.72 -9.19 20.04
N PHE A 202 -39.52 -9.69 19.72
CA PHE A 202 -39.40 -10.97 19.04
C PHE A 202 -39.96 -12.06 19.96
N HIS A 203 -40.97 -12.78 19.48
CA HIS A 203 -41.72 -13.84 20.15
C HIS A 203 -41.01 -14.48 21.37
N ASP A 204 -41.36 -14.04 22.58
CA ASP A 204 -41.94 -14.93 23.59
C ASP A 204 -42.56 -14.12 24.73
N VAL A 205 -43.77 -14.51 25.11
CA VAL A 205 -44.54 -13.90 26.20
C VAL A 205 -43.99 -14.45 27.52
N SER A 206 -42.78 -14.03 27.89
CA SER A 206 -42.38 -14.01 29.29
C SER A 206 -42.99 -12.75 29.91
N LYS A 207 -44.01 -12.92 30.76
CA LYS A 207 -44.78 -11.89 31.48
C LYS A 207 -43.94 -11.00 32.43
N ASN A 208 -42.60 -10.99 32.30
CA ASN A 208 -41.69 -10.40 33.26
C ASN A 208 -41.10 -9.04 32.82
N HIS A 209 -41.63 -8.43 31.76
CA HIS A 209 -41.17 -7.11 31.29
C HIS A 209 -42.33 -6.16 31.07
N THR A 210 -42.20 -4.91 31.51
CA THR A 210 -43.11 -3.82 31.15
C THR A 210 -42.33 -2.69 30.50
N LEU A 211 -42.73 -2.31 29.28
CA LEU A 211 -42.24 -1.11 28.61
C LEU A 211 -43.24 0.01 28.87
N LYS A 212 -42.83 1.07 29.57
CA LYS A 212 -43.62 2.29 29.74
C LYS A 212 -42.92 3.39 28.96
N CYS A 213 -43.46 3.75 27.80
CA CYS A 213 -42.90 4.77 26.93
C CYS A 213 -44.04 5.58 26.28
N ASP A 214 -43.73 6.83 25.93
CA ASP A 214 -44.59 7.62 25.06
C ASP A 214 -44.66 6.99 23.66
N GLN A 215 -45.84 7.01 23.05
CA GLN A 215 -46.10 6.41 21.74
C GLN A 215 -45.26 7.09 20.65
N GLU A 216 -45.06 8.40 20.75
CA GLU A 216 -44.26 9.16 19.78
C GLU A 216 -42.79 8.72 19.80
N PHE A 217 -42.21 8.58 21.00
CA PHE A 217 -40.85 8.08 21.16
C PHE A 217 -40.70 6.63 20.69
N TYR A 218 -41.66 5.77 21.06
CA TYR A 218 -41.64 4.38 20.67
C TYR A 218 -41.67 4.21 19.15
N ASN A 219 -42.57 4.92 18.46
CA ASN A 219 -42.69 4.87 17.00
C ASN A 219 -41.40 5.34 16.32
N PHE A 220 -40.86 6.48 16.75
CA PHE A 220 -39.59 6.98 16.20
C PHE A 220 -38.44 5.99 16.39
N TYR A 221 -38.28 5.46 17.61
CA TYR A 221 -37.19 4.56 17.94
C TYR A 221 -37.35 3.20 17.21
N HIS A 222 -38.58 2.73 17.05
CA HIS A 222 -38.90 1.54 16.24
C HIS A 222 -38.54 1.71 14.77
N ASP A 223 -38.96 2.80 14.14
CA ASP A 223 -38.69 3.04 12.72
C ASP A 223 -37.19 3.28 12.47
N ALA A 224 -36.53 4.00 13.39
CA ALA A 224 -35.09 4.19 13.37
C ALA A 224 -34.34 2.84 13.46
N LYS A 225 -34.84 1.88 14.25
CA LYS A 225 -34.25 0.54 14.35
C LYS A 225 -34.43 -0.29 13.09
N ILE A 226 -35.60 -0.20 12.45
CA ILE A 226 -35.81 -0.84 11.14
C ILE A 226 -34.78 -0.29 10.13
N GLY A 227 -34.67 1.04 10.05
CA GLY A 227 -33.69 1.70 9.17
C GLY A 227 -32.24 1.29 9.47
N GLN A 228 -31.84 1.30 10.74
CA GLN A 228 -30.50 0.88 11.17
C GLN A 228 -30.22 -0.57 10.79
N MET A 229 -31.15 -1.50 11.03
CA MET A 229 -30.97 -2.92 10.70
C MET A 229 -30.87 -3.14 9.18
N MET A 230 -31.70 -2.44 8.40
CA MET A 230 -31.68 -2.52 6.92
C MET A 230 -30.36 -2.02 6.31
N VAL A 231 -29.63 -1.13 6.99
CA VAL A 231 -28.33 -0.62 6.52
C VAL A 231 -27.16 -1.40 7.13
N LEU A 232 -27.21 -1.67 8.44
CA LEU A 232 -26.12 -2.30 9.17
C LEU A 232 -26.00 -3.80 8.90
N ILE A 233 -27.10 -4.52 8.62
CA ILE A 233 -27.02 -5.95 8.26
C ILE A 233 -26.28 -6.15 6.93
N PRO A 234 -26.64 -5.47 5.82
CA PRO A 234 -25.88 -5.56 4.58
C PRO A 234 -24.44 -5.09 4.75
N TYR A 235 -24.20 -4.05 5.54
CA TYR A 235 -22.84 -3.56 5.81
C TYR A 235 -22.00 -4.58 6.60
N ALA A 236 -22.57 -5.19 7.63
CA ALA A 236 -21.91 -6.25 8.40
C ALA A 236 -21.62 -7.47 7.53
N LEU A 237 -22.58 -7.88 6.69
CA LEU A 237 -22.38 -8.96 5.71
C LEU A 237 -21.25 -8.61 4.73
N TYR A 238 -21.24 -7.38 4.21
CA TYR A 238 -20.17 -6.87 3.37
C TYR A 238 -18.80 -6.95 4.06
N VAL A 239 -18.69 -6.52 5.32
CA VAL A 239 -17.45 -6.57 6.09
C VAL A 239 -17.00 -8.02 6.32
N ILE A 240 -17.90 -8.91 6.70
CA ILE A 240 -17.60 -10.35 6.91
C ILE A 240 -17.14 -10.99 5.60
N VAL A 241 -17.89 -10.84 4.52
CA VAL A 241 -17.51 -11.37 3.20
C VAL A 241 -16.16 -10.80 2.75
N SER A 242 -15.95 -9.50 2.96
CA SER A 242 -14.68 -8.84 2.64
C SER A 242 -13.52 -9.44 3.43
N MET A 243 -13.66 -9.57 4.75
CA MET A 243 -12.61 -10.06 5.64
C MET A 243 -12.27 -11.54 5.41
N PHE A 244 -13.27 -12.40 5.29
CA PHE A 244 -13.07 -13.85 5.30
C PHE A 244 -12.98 -14.49 3.91
N ILE A 245 -13.53 -13.86 2.88
CA ILE A 245 -13.57 -14.44 1.52
C ILE A 245 -12.73 -13.60 0.55
N VAL A 246 -12.92 -12.29 0.54
CA VAL A 246 -12.28 -11.41 -0.45
C VAL A 246 -10.81 -11.19 -0.14
N ILE A 247 -10.46 -10.75 1.07
CA ILE A 247 -9.07 -10.44 1.45
C ILE A 247 -8.13 -11.64 1.23
N PRO A 248 -8.45 -12.88 1.65
CA PRO A 248 -7.58 -14.02 1.41
C PRO A 248 -7.36 -14.32 -0.08
N LYS A 249 -8.43 -14.27 -0.90
CA LYS A 249 -8.33 -14.47 -2.35
C LYS A 249 -7.55 -13.35 -3.02
N ALA A 250 -7.78 -12.11 -2.59
CA ALA A 250 -7.07 -10.94 -3.07
C ALA A 250 -5.56 -11.08 -2.78
N LYS A 251 -5.16 -11.54 -1.58
CA LYS A 251 -3.74 -11.73 -1.23
C LYS A 251 -3.02 -12.70 -2.17
N ASN A 252 -3.63 -13.85 -2.46
CA ASN A 252 -3.05 -14.84 -3.37
C ASN A 252 -2.95 -14.28 -4.79
N TRP A 253 -4.01 -13.61 -5.23
CA TRP A 253 -4.05 -12.97 -6.54
C TRP A 253 -2.98 -11.87 -6.67
N PHE A 254 -2.79 -11.05 -5.64
CA PHE A 254 -1.79 -9.98 -5.62
C PHE A 254 -0.38 -10.53 -5.68
N MET A 255 -0.12 -11.64 -4.99
CA MET A 255 1.15 -12.35 -5.11
C MET A 255 1.40 -12.85 -6.52
N ARG A 256 0.41 -13.49 -7.17
CA ARG A 256 0.52 -13.91 -8.58
C ARG A 256 0.84 -12.73 -9.49
N HIS A 257 0.17 -11.59 -9.31
CA HIS A 257 0.42 -10.40 -10.11
C HIS A 257 1.85 -9.86 -9.93
N LYS A 258 2.36 -9.83 -8.69
CA LYS A 258 3.76 -9.42 -8.44
C LYS A 258 4.77 -10.42 -9.00
N TRP A 259 4.48 -11.72 -8.96
CA TRP A 259 5.33 -12.72 -9.61
C TRP A 259 5.33 -12.59 -11.13
N ARG A 260 4.20 -12.21 -11.74
CA ARG A 260 4.16 -11.85 -13.16
C ARG A 260 4.98 -10.61 -13.46
N GLN A 261 4.90 -9.57 -12.62
CA GLN A 261 5.76 -8.39 -12.77
C GLN A 261 7.24 -8.74 -12.67
N TRP A 262 7.61 -9.58 -11.70
CA TRP A 262 8.97 -10.12 -11.59
C TRP A 262 9.37 -10.94 -12.83
N ALA A 263 8.51 -11.86 -13.28
CA ALA A 263 8.75 -12.65 -14.49
C ALA A 263 8.89 -11.77 -15.73
N SER A 264 8.13 -10.68 -15.82
CA SER A 264 8.24 -9.72 -16.92
C SER A 264 9.56 -8.94 -16.94
N LEU A 265 10.30 -8.90 -15.82
CA LEU A 265 11.67 -8.36 -15.79
C LEU A 265 12.69 -9.36 -16.34
N LEU A 266 12.34 -10.64 -16.35
CA LEU A 266 13.18 -11.74 -16.81
C LEU A 266 12.88 -12.14 -18.26
N ASP A 267 11.62 -12.01 -18.68
CA ASP A 267 11.14 -12.13 -20.06
C ASP A 267 11.40 -10.78 -20.76
N ALA A 268 12.54 -10.66 -21.44
CA ALA A 268 13.03 -9.39 -21.95
C ALA A 268 12.27 -8.94 -23.20
N ASP A 269 11.77 -9.90 -23.99
CA ASP A 269 11.07 -9.64 -25.24
C ASP A 269 9.53 -9.65 -25.12
N GLN A 270 9.02 -10.03 -23.94
CA GLN A 270 7.61 -10.05 -23.57
C GLN A 270 6.78 -11.02 -24.42
N ASP A 271 7.38 -12.13 -24.86
CA ASP A 271 6.68 -13.17 -25.62
C ASP A 271 5.91 -14.18 -24.71
N GLY A 272 6.08 -14.07 -23.39
CA GLY A 272 5.45 -14.95 -22.40
C GLY A 272 6.23 -16.23 -22.11
N ILE A 273 7.43 -16.38 -22.67
CA ILE A 273 8.32 -17.54 -22.53
C ILE A 273 9.72 -17.07 -22.16
N ILE A 274 10.16 -17.35 -20.93
CA ILE A 274 11.52 -17.03 -20.50
C ILE A 274 12.50 -18.00 -21.15
N SER A 275 13.34 -17.47 -22.04
CA SER A 275 14.26 -18.20 -22.91
C SER A 275 15.75 -17.93 -22.60
N SER A 276 16.65 -18.63 -23.31
CA SER A 276 18.09 -18.31 -23.26
C SER A 276 18.40 -16.95 -23.89
N ASP A 277 17.59 -16.50 -24.85
CA ASP A 277 17.75 -15.20 -25.50
C ASP A 277 17.36 -14.08 -24.53
N ASP A 278 16.33 -14.31 -23.71
CA ASP A 278 15.95 -13.40 -22.62
C ASP A 278 17.02 -13.30 -21.54
N MET A 279 17.66 -14.43 -21.21
CA MET A 279 18.81 -14.44 -20.33
C MET A 279 19.91 -13.53 -20.88
N GLU A 280 20.26 -13.64 -22.17
CA GLU A 280 21.30 -12.81 -22.78
C GLU A 280 20.91 -11.32 -22.78
N ARG A 281 19.70 -10.99 -23.20
CA ARG A 281 19.19 -9.60 -23.21
C ARG A 281 19.13 -8.99 -21.82
N THR A 282 18.66 -9.77 -20.84
CA THR A 282 18.60 -9.33 -19.44
C THR A 282 20.01 -9.11 -18.90
N ASN A 283 20.94 -10.05 -19.12
CA ASN A 283 22.33 -9.89 -18.67
C ASN A 283 23.00 -8.66 -19.30
N ASN A 284 22.75 -8.39 -20.58
CA ASN A 284 23.24 -7.18 -21.26
C ASN A 284 22.64 -5.90 -20.65
N THR A 285 21.36 -5.92 -20.30
CA THR A 285 20.69 -4.80 -19.61
C THR A 285 21.29 -4.58 -18.22
N LEU A 286 21.59 -5.65 -17.48
CA LEU A 286 22.24 -5.59 -16.18
C LEU A 286 23.70 -5.09 -16.28
N GLU A 287 24.40 -5.40 -17.37
CA GLU A 287 25.73 -4.86 -17.65
C GLU A 287 25.67 -3.35 -17.94
N GLN A 288 24.66 -2.88 -18.66
CA GLN A 288 24.43 -1.44 -18.83
C GLN A 288 24.15 -0.75 -17.48
N LEU A 289 23.40 -1.40 -16.58
CA LEU A 289 23.21 -0.89 -15.22
C LEU A 289 24.53 -0.86 -14.44
N ARG A 290 25.39 -1.88 -14.60
CA ARG A 290 26.72 -1.90 -13.97
C ARG A 290 27.53 -0.68 -14.38
N LEU A 291 27.56 -0.37 -15.67
CA LEU A 291 28.30 0.77 -16.20
C LEU A 291 27.70 2.12 -15.79
N ALA A 292 26.37 2.21 -15.68
CA ALA A 292 25.67 3.47 -15.43
C ALA A 292 25.61 3.87 -13.95
N ILE A 293 25.38 2.90 -13.05
CA ILE A 293 25.09 3.13 -11.62
C ILE A 293 25.75 2.11 -10.69
N GLY A 294 26.38 1.07 -11.24
CA GLY A 294 27.00 -0.01 -10.48
C GLY A 294 28.39 0.37 -9.98
N ASP A 295 28.79 -0.22 -8.86
CA ASP A 295 30.14 -0.08 -8.29
C ASP A 295 31.06 -1.25 -8.69
N ARG A 296 30.51 -2.23 -9.40
CA ARG A 296 31.28 -3.40 -9.82
C ARG A 296 32.17 -3.01 -10.99
N ARG A 297 33.49 -3.11 -10.80
CA ARG A 297 34.49 -2.76 -11.83
C ARG A 297 34.48 -3.69 -13.04
N THR A 298 34.20 -4.97 -12.83
CA THR A 298 34.20 -6.00 -13.88
C THR A 298 32.85 -6.68 -13.99
N ALA A 299 32.50 -7.11 -15.20
CA ALA A 299 31.30 -7.90 -15.44
C ALA A 299 31.30 -9.19 -14.59
N LEU A 300 30.12 -9.67 -14.22
CA LEU A 300 29.99 -10.98 -13.58
C LEU A 300 30.40 -12.07 -14.59
N ASN A 301 31.18 -13.07 -14.18
CA ASN A 301 31.59 -14.15 -15.08
C ASN A 301 30.36 -14.87 -15.68
N ALA A 302 30.38 -15.15 -16.99
CA ALA A 302 29.34 -15.85 -17.73
C ALA A 302 28.90 -17.17 -17.07
N ASP A 303 29.84 -17.94 -16.51
CA ASP A 303 29.50 -19.18 -15.79
C ASP A 303 28.66 -18.91 -14.53
N ALA A 304 28.99 -17.85 -13.80
CA ALA A 304 28.24 -17.45 -12.61
C ALA A 304 26.85 -16.89 -12.98
N GLN A 305 26.77 -16.13 -14.08
CA GLN A 305 25.49 -15.66 -14.63
C GLN A 305 24.59 -16.85 -15.01
N LYS A 306 25.11 -17.77 -15.82
CA LYS A 306 24.40 -18.97 -16.29
C LYS A 306 23.98 -19.87 -15.14
N LYS A 307 24.85 -20.03 -14.12
CA LYS A 307 24.53 -20.77 -12.90
C LYS A 307 23.33 -20.17 -12.18
N TRP A 308 23.29 -18.85 -11.98
CA TRP A 308 22.16 -18.18 -11.32
C TRP A 308 20.83 -18.42 -12.06
N TRP A 309 20.84 -18.30 -13.40
CA TRP A 309 19.65 -18.55 -14.23
C TRP A 309 19.17 -20.01 -14.14
N ASN A 310 20.08 -20.97 -14.20
CA ASN A 310 19.73 -22.40 -14.10
C ASN A 310 19.16 -22.75 -12.72
N ASP A 311 19.81 -22.26 -11.65
CA ASP A 311 19.46 -22.58 -10.27
C ASP A 311 18.12 -21.93 -9.85
N HIS A 312 17.79 -20.75 -10.41
CA HIS A 312 16.67 -19.95 -9.91
C HIS A 312 15.52 -19.70 -10.89
N ILE A 313 15.75 -19.79 -12.20
CA ILE A 313 14.73 -19.50 -13.22
C ILE A 313 14.35 -20.77 -13.98
N PHE A 314 15.29 -21.39 -14.70
CA PHE A 314 14.95 -22.49 -15.60
C PHE A 314 14.54 -23.79 -14.87
N LYS A 315 15.21 -24.13 -13.74
CA LYS A 315 14.89 -25.23 -12.79
C LYS A 315 14.71 -26.66 -13.36
N ARG A 316 14.59 -26.84 -14.68
CA ARG A 316 14.34 -28.11 -15.38
C ARG A 316 15.58 -28.62 -16.13
N GLY A 317 16.75 -27.99 -15.94
CA GLY A 317 18.01 -28.28 -16.63
C GLY A 317 18.40 -27.21 -17.65
N THR A 318 19.64 -27.27 -18.14
CA THR A 318 20.21 -26.33 -19.12
C THR A 318 19.37 -26.20 -20.39
N ASN A 319 19.17 -24.96 -20.85
CA ASN A 319 18.50 -24.59 -22.11
C ASN A 319 17.01 -24.98 -22.22
N LYS A 320 16.29 -25.11 -21.10
CA LYS A 320 14.84 -25.29 -21.14
C LYS A 320 14.13 -23.97 -20.93
N HIS A 321 13.33 -23.59 -21.92
CA HIS A 321 12.38 -22.49 -21.83
C HIS A 321 11.32 -22.77 -20.77
N ILE A 322 10.83 -21.72 -20.11
CA ILE A 322 9.73 -21.81 -19.15
C ILE A 322 8.71 -20.72 -19.47
N SER A 323 7.43 -21.08 -19.59
CA SER A 323 6.39 -20.06 -19.74
C SER A 323 6.29 -19.22 -18.48
N VAL A 324 5.91 -17.95 -18.62
CA VAL A 324 5.68 -17.06 -17.48
C VAL A 324 4.65 -17.67 -16.52
N ASP A 325 3.59 -18.28 -17.04
CA ASP A 325 2.56 -18.92 -16.20
C ASP A 325 3.07 -20.18 -15.49
N ASP A 326 3.93 -21.01 -16.12
CA ASP A 326 4.56 -22.16 -15.45
C ASP A 326 5.48 -21.69 -14.31
N TYR A 327 6.23 -20.62 -14.54
CA TYR A 327 7.11 -20.03 -13.53
C TYR A 327 6.32 -19.45 -12.34
N VAL A 328 5.23 -18.74 -12.62
CA VAL A 328 4.31 -18.22 -11.60
C VAL A 328 3.65 -19.34 -10.82
N THR A 329 3.20 -20.41 -11.50
CA THR A 329 2.59 -21.59 -10.86
C THR A 329 3.61 -22.31 -9.98
N TYR A 330 4.88 -22.40 -10.41
CA TYR A 330 5.96 -22.91 -9.57
C TYR A 330 6.14 -22.05 -8.30
N LEU A 331 6.17 -20.72 -8.43
CA LEU A 331 6.34 -19.81 -7.29
C LEU A 331 5.17 -19.95 -6.31
N GLU A 332 3.96 -20.13 -6.82
CA GLU A 332 2.78 -20.43 -6.02
C GLU A 332 2.88 -21.76 -5.28
N GLY A 333 3.40 -22.80 -5.94
CA GLY A 333 3.59 -24.12 -5.32
C GLY A 333 4.59 -24.13 -4.16
N ILE A 334 5.58 -23.24 -4.17
CA ILE A 334 6.56 -23.10 -3.08
C ILE A 334 6.20 -22.00 -2.06
N TYR A 335 5.09 -21.31 -2.29
CA TYR A 335 4.71 -20.13 -1.53
C TYR A 335 4.26 -20.50 -0.11
N ASN A 336 5.09 -20.10 0.85
CA ASN A 336 4.75 -20.07 2.26
C ASN A 336 5.08 -18.68 2.80
N PRO A 337 4.12 -17.86 3.27
CA PRO A 337 4.37 -16.51 3.77
C PRO A 337 5.48 -16.44 4.83
N ALA A 338 5.62 -17.46 5.67
CA ALA A 338 6.63 -17.50 6.72
C ALA A 338 8.07 -17.62 6.18
N ASP A 339 8.25 -18.33 5.05
CA ASP A 339 9.57 -18.71 4.54
C ASP A 339 9.93 -18.04 3.21
N MET A 340 8.95 -17.49 2.49
CA MET A 340 9.13 -17.00 1.12
C MET A 340 10.21 -15.93 1.04
N ARG A 341 10.29 -15.05 2.05
CA ARG A 341 11.34 -14.03 2.16
C ARG A 341 12.73 -14.67 2.20
N ASN A 342 12.91 -15.69 3.03
CA ASN A 342 14.20 -16.36 3.19
C ASN A 342 14.59 -17.15 1.93
N LYS A 343 13.61 -17.68 1.19
CA LYS A 343 13.83 -18.35 -0.10
C LYS A 343 14.15 -17.38 -1.23
N MET A 344 13.46 -16.24 -1.30
CA MET A 344 13.58 -15.29 -2.40
C MET A 344 14.71 -14.28 -2.23
N ARG A 345 15.08 -13.93 -0.98
CA ARG A 345 16.16 -12.96 -0.73
C ARG A 345 17.48 -13.38 -1.39
N PRO A 346 17.94 -14.65 -1.33
CA PRO A 346 19.13 -15.09 -2.08
C PRO A 346 18.99 -14.92 -3.60
N VAL A 347 17.80 -15.21 -4.15
CA VAL A 347 17.51 -15.05 -5.59
C VAL A 347 17.67 -13.59 -6.00
N ILE A 348 17.00 -12.68 -5.29
CA ILE A 348 17.05 -11.23 -5.54
C ILE A 348 18.47 -10.67 -5.30
N THR A 349 19.15 -11.13 -4.25
CA THR A 349 20.53 -10.72 -3.98
C THR A 349 21.47 -11.16 -5.11
N GLY A 350 21.27 -12.37 -5.63
CA GLY A 350 22.00 -12.89 -6.78
C GLY A 350 21.77 -12.04 -8.04
N PHE A 351 20.53 -11.60 -8.29
CA PHE A 351 20.21 -10.67 -9.38
C PHE A 351 20.95 -9.33 -9.24
N PHE A 352 20.96 -8.75 -8.03
CA PHE A 352 21.69 -7.50 -7.77
C PHE A 352 23.22 -7.65 -7.90
N ASN A 353 23.77 -8.85 -7.72
CA ASN A 353 25.21 -9.10 -7.88
C ASN A 353 25.72 -8.93 -9.33
N PHE A 354 24.83 -8.92 -10.32
CA PHE A 354 25.21 -8.67 -11.71
C PHE A 354 25.81 -7.27 -11.88
N PHE A 355 25.23 -6.26 -11.24
CA PHE A 355 25.65 -4.86 -11.39
C PHE A 355 26.26 -4.23 -10.13
N SER A 356 26.08 -4.84 -8.95
CA SER A 356 26.56 -4.30 -7.67
C SER A 356 27.42 -5.30 -6.89
N THR A 357 28.19 -4.80 -5.91
CA THR A 357 28.98 -5.61 -4.98
C THR A 357 28.29 -5.73 -3.61
N PRO A 358 28.55 -6.78 -2.82
CA PRO A 358 28.04 -6.88 -1.45
C PRO A 358 28.43 -5.68 -0.58
N ASP A 359 29.64 -5.15 -0.75
CA ASP A 359 30.13 -4.02 0.04
C ASP A 359 29.43 -2.71 -0.36
N PHE A 360 29.15 -2.51 -1.65
CA PHE A 360 28.36 -1.39 -2.12
C PHE A 360 26.95 -1.38 -1.54
N ARG A 361 26.35 -2.56 -1.35
CA ARG A 361 25.03 -2.70 -0.73
C ARG A 361 25.05 -2.52 0.78
N LYS A 362 26.11 -2.96 1.46
CA LYS A 362 26.27 -2.82 2.92
C LYS A 362 26.58 -1.38 3.36
N LYS A 363 27.09 -0.53 2.48
CA LYS A 363 27.34 0.89 2.77
C LYS A 363 26.04 1.70 2.77
N ASN A 364 26.06 2.85 3.46
CA ASN A 364 25.04 3.91 3.36
C ASN A 364 25.03 4.58 1.97
N CYS A 365 25.14 3.80 0.89
CA CYS A 365 25.13 4.32 -0.46
C CYS A 365 23.72 4.80 -0.78
N ILE A 366 23.58 6.13 -0.87
CA ILE A 366 22.32 6.79 -1.14
C ILE A 366 22.04 6.65 -2.64
N LEU A 367 20.92 6.02 -2.99
CA LEU A 367 20.42 6.00 -4.35
C LEU A 367 19.80 7.37 -4.64
N ALA A 368 20.51 8.23 -5.36
CA ALA A 368 20.02 9.54 -5.74
C ALA A 368 18.84 9.42 -6.72
N GLU A 369 18.09 10.51 -6.88
CA GLU A 369 16.94 10.56 -7.80
C GLU A 369 17.35 10.21 -9.24
N GLU A 370 18.50 10.72 -9.69
CA GLU A 370 19.00 10.45 -11.04
C GLU A 370 19.35 8.98 -11.26
N ASP A 371 19.99 8.33 -10.28
CA ASP A 371 20.37 6.91 -10.39
C ASP A 371 19.13 6.01 -10.36
N PHE A 372 18.12 6.38 -9.56
CA PHE A 372 16.83 5.71 -9.57
C PHE A 372 16.13 5.82 -10.94
N ILE A 373 16.11 7.02 -11.53
CA ILE A 373 15.51 7.23 -12.86
C ILE A 373 16.29 6.45 -13.92
N LYS A 374 17.63 6.50 -13.90
CA LYS A 374 18.49 5.73 -14.81
C LYS A 374 18.26 4.23 -14.68
N PHE A 375 18.15 3.71 -13.44
CA PHE A 375 17.87 2.30 -13.18
C PHE A 375 16.62 1.83 -13.93
N TRP A 376 15.49 2.52 -13.75
CA TRP A 376 14.22 2.12 -14.36
C TRP A 376 14.14 2.40 -15.85
N ALA A 377 14.81 3.45 -16.34
CA ALA A 377 14.92 3.72 -17.77
C ALA A 377 15.72 2.63 -18.50
N ILE A 378 16.78 2.11 -17.89
CA ILE A 378 17.58 1.03 -18.47
C ILE A 378 16.84 -0.31 -18.34
N LEU A 379 16.33 -0.64 -17.14
CA LEU A 379 15.77 -1.96 -16.84
C LEU A 379 14.44 -2.25 -17.56
N LYS A 380 13.53 -1.28 -17.63
CA LYS A 380 12.17 -1.48 -18.16
C LYS A 380 11.68 -0.32 -19.04
N ASN A 381 12.57 0.59 -19.43
CA ASN A 381 12.23 1.76 -20.26
C ASN A 381 11.06 2.59 -19.69
N VAL A 382 11.01 2.75 -18.36
CA VAL A 382 9.96 3.52 -17.69
C VAL A 382 10.16 5.01 -17.95
N ASP A 383 9.05 5.74 -18.15
CA ASP A 383 9.08 7.18 -18.35
C ASP A 383 9.72 7.92 -17.16
N LYS A 384 10.59 8.89 -17.48
CA LYS A 384 11.37 9.64 -16.47
C LYS A 384 10.48 10.46 -15.55
N VAL A 385 9.41 11.08 -16.07
CA VAL A 385 8.49 11.90 -15.28
C VAL A 385 7.71 11.02 -14.31
N HIS A 386 7.26 9.86 -14.77
CA HIS A 386 6.63 8.85 -13.94
C HIS A 386 7.57 8.35 -12.82
N CYS A 387 8.80 7.96 -13.14
CA CYS A 387 9.80 7.53 -12.17
C CYS A 387 10.07 8.60 -11.10
N ARG A 388 10.24 9.86 -11.51
CA ARG A 388 10.47 10.99 -10.60
C ARG A 388 9.33 11.15 -9.60
N ASN A 389 8.09 11.14 -10.10
CA ASN A 389 6.90 11.27 -9.26
C ASN A 389 6.80 10.13 -8.24
N ILE A 390 7.13 8.90 -8.65
CA ILE A 390 7.09 7.75 -7.75
C ILE A 390 8.22 7.81 -6.72
N TYR A 391 9.43 8.17 -7.13
CA TYR A 391 10.58 8.31 -6.23
C TYR A 391 10.27 9.27 -5.07
N ILE A 392 9.71 10.43 -5.39
CA ILE A 392 9.34 11.44 -4.38
C ILE A 392 8.23 10.94 -3.46
N ARG A 393 7.21 10.26 -4.01
CA ARG A 393 6.01 9.88 -3.25
C ARG A 393 6.22 8.65 -2.37
N HIS A 394 6.96 7.66 -2.85
CA HIS A 394 6.94 6.32 -2.29
C HIS A 394 8.27 5.89 -1.67
N PHE A 395 9.42 6.45 -2.07
CA PHE A 395 10.73 5.97 -1.60
C PHE A 395 11.26 6.77 -0.39
N LEU A 396 11.92 6.06 0.54
CA LEU A 396 12.44 6.60 1.80
C LEU A 396 13.50 7.67 1.60
N ASN A 397 13.63 8.62 2.53
CA ASN A 397 14.78 9.54 2.60
C ASN A 397 15.68 9.22 3.82
N PRO A 398 17.00 8.97 3.64
CA PRO A 398 17.65 8.64 2.37
C PRO A 398 17.20 7.26 1.85
N SER A 399 17.22 7.07 0.53
CA SER A 399 17.02 5.76 -0.09
C SER A 399 18.39 5.10 -0.20
N THR A 400 18.58 3.92 0.37
CA THR A 400 19.84 3.18 0.26
C THR A 400 19.70 1.98 -0.67
N MET A 401 20.81 1.52 -1.27
CA MET A 401 20.78 0.33 -2.13
C MET A 401 20.27 -0.93 -1.38
N GLU A 402 20.58 -1.09 -0.10
CA GLU A 402 20.00 -2.16 0.73
C GLU A 402 18.48 -2.01 0.88
N SER A 403 17.98 -0.79 1.12
CA SER A 403 16.53 -0.56 1.20
C SER A 403 15.83 -0.86 -0.13
N PHE A 404 16.50 -0.55 -1.25
CA PHE A 404 15.99 -0.82 -2.58
C PHE A 404 15.96 -2.31 -2.91
N LEU A 405 17.00 -3.06 -2.50
CA LEU A 405 17.00 -4.53 -2.58
C LEU A 405 15.85 -5.12 -1.76
N GLU A 406 15.61 -4.60 -0.56
CA GLU A 406 14.49 -5.06 0.28
C GLU A 406 13.13 -4.78 -0.35
N ASP A 407 12.97 -3.69 -1.10
CA ASP A 407 11.74 -3.43 -1.86
C ASP A 407 11.53 -4.49 -2.97
N PHE A 408 12.60 -4.97 -3.62
CA PHE A 408 12.52 -6.10 -4.58
C PHE A 408 12.22 -7.44 -3.88
N VAL A 409 12.83 -7.70 -2.73
CA VAL A 409 12.49 -8.89 -1.93
C VAL A 409 11.02 -8.83 -1.52
N ALA A 410 10.54 -7.66 -1.13
CA ALA A 410 9.16 -7.43 -0.74
C ALA A 410 8.17 -7.71 -1.89
N LEU A 411 8.50 -7.25 -3.10
CA LEU A 411 7.74 -7.53 -4.32
C LEU A 411 7.45 -9.02 -4.47
N VAL A 412 8.44 -9.90 -4.29
CA VAL A 412 8.27 -11.34 -4.54
C VAL A 412 7.86 -12.17 -3.32
N SER A 413 7.85 -11.60 -2.11
CA SER A 413 7.67 -12.39 -0.87
C SER A 413 6.55 -11.97 0.08
N TYR A 414 6.17 -10.69 0.16
CA TYR A 414 5.14 -10.23 1.13
C TYR A 414 3.75 -10.17 0.50
N ASN A 415 2.73 -10.74 1.13
CA ASN A 415 1.35 -10.67 0.65
C ASN A 415 0.52 -9.51 1.21
N ASP A 416 1.15 -8.57 1.90
CA ASP A 416 0.44 -7.45 2.50
C ASP A 416 0.27 -6.34 1.46
N PHE A 417 -0.99 -6.05 1.13
CA PHE A 417 -1.37 -4.93 0.27
C PHE A 417 -0.99 -3.58 0.84
N PHE A 418 -0.89 -3.47 2.16
CA PHE A 418 -0.67 -2.22 2.87
C PHE A 418 0.80 -2.01 3.27
N ASP A 419 1.67 -2.98 2.98
CA ASP A 419 3.09 -2.81 3.23
C ASP A 419 3.71 -1.91 2.14
N GLU A 420 4.09 -0.70 2.52
CA GLU A 420 4.68 0.28 1.59
C GLU A 420 5.90 -0.25 0.83
N ASN A 421 6.73 -1.11 1.44
CA ASN A 421 7.89 -1.70 0.75
C ASN A 421 7.45 -2.59 -0.43
N THR A 422 6.37 -3.33 -0.23
CA THR A 422 5.77 -4.22 -1.24
C THR A 422 5.16 -3.44 -2.41
N ILE A 423 4.68 -2.22 -2.15
CA ILE A 423 3.96 -1.40 -3.14
C ILE A 423 4.92 -0.55 -3.99
N ARG A 424 6.10 -0.19 -3.48
CA ARG A 424 7.05 0.71 -4.15
C ARG A 424 7.42 0.25 -5.55
N VAL A 425 8.05 -0.91 -5.67
CA VAL A 425 8.48 -1.47 -6.96
C VAL A 425 7.28 -1.79 -7.83
N HIS A 426 6.23 -2.37 -7.23
CA HIS A 426 4.98 -2.67 -7.91
C HIS A 426 4.36 -1.44 -8.59
N THR A 427 4.42 -0.27 -7.94
CA THR A 427 3.89 1.00 -8.46
C THR A 427 4.74 1.57 -9.59
N VAL A 428 6.06 1.36 -9.58
CA VAL A 428 6.94 1.75 -10.70
C VAL A 428 6.64 0.93 -11.95
N LEU A 429 6.34 -0.35 -11.76
CA LEU A 429 6.05 -1.28 -12.86
C LEU A 429 4.61 -1.18 -13.36
N LYS A 430 3.72 -0.50 -12.63
CA LYS A 430 2.38 -0.17 -13.11
C LYS A 430 2.50 0.93 -14.16
N PRO A 431 2.02 0.73 -15.40
CA PRO A 431 2.07 1.79 -16.39
C PRO A 431 1.32 3.02 -15.88
N PRO A 432 1.78 4.23 -16.24
CA PRO A 432 1.04 5.45 -15.91
C PRO A 432 -0.38 5.30 -16.45
N ARG A 433 -1.37 5.57 -15.59
CA ARG A 433 -2.75 5.75 -16.06
C ARG A 433 -2.68 6.81 -17.15
N SER A 434 -2.93 6.44 -18.40
CA SER A 434 -3.19 7.43 -19.42
C SER A 434 -4.26 8.34 -18.85
N ALA A 435 -4.00 9.65 -18.83
CA ALA A 435 -5.01 10.64 -18.48
C ALA A 435 -6.14 10.69 -19.53
N THR A 436 -6.13 9.78 -20.49
CA THR A 436 -7.17 9.51 -21.46
C THR A 436 -7.71 8.12 -21.22
N CYS A 437 -8.97 8.05 -20.79
CA CYS A 437 -9.87 7.12 -21.43
C CYS A 437 -9.73 7.39 -22.94
N ASP A 438 -9.08 6.50 -23.68
CA ASP A 438 -9.25 6.51 -25.12
C ASP A 438 -10.74 6.24 -25.37
N PRO A 439 -11.46 7.13 -26.08
CA PRO A 439 -12.84 6.91 -26.43
C PRO A 439 -12.86 5.88 -27.57
N ILE A 440 -12.62 4.61 -27.25
CA ILE A 440 -13.04 3.50 -28.10
C ILE A 440 -14.33 2.96 -27.50
N CYS A 441 -15.33 3.84 -27.42
CA CYS A 441 -16.72 3.40 -27.55
C CYS A 441 -16.88 2.98 -29.01
N HIS A 442 -16.93 1.67 -29.25
CA HIS A 442 -17.51 1.16 -30.49
C HIS A 442 -18.97 1.65 -30.55
N PRO A 443 -19.39 2.35 -31.62
CA PRO A 443 -20.73 2.89 -31.75
C PRO A 443 -21.69 1.77 -32.21
N SER A 444 -22.02 0.86 -31.31
CA SER A 444 -23.03 -0.17 -31.60
C SER A 444 -23.93 -0.56 -30.43
N PHE A 445 -23.77 0.06 -29.26
CA PHE A 445 -24.70 -0.14 -28.13
C PHE A 445 -25.05 1.18 -27.45
N CYS A 446 -25.70 2.06 -28.20
CA CYS A 446 -26.59 3.09 -27.66
C CYS A 446 -27.78 3.18 -28.61
N GLY A 447 -28.83 2.42 -28.29
CA GLY A 447 -30.08 2.38 -29.03
C GLY A 447 -31.09 1.51 -28.28
N VAL A 448 -32.11 2.19 -27.75
CA VAL A 448 -33.25 1.75 -26.92
C VAL A 448 -32.99 1.73 -25.41
#